data_AF-A0A6F9BWU4-F1
#
_entry.id   AF-A0A6F9BWU4-F1
#
_cell.length_a   1.000
_cell.length_b   1.000
_cell.length_c   1.000
_cell.angle_alpha   90.00
_cell.angle_beta   90.00
_cell.angle_gamma   90.00
#
_symmetry.space_group_name_H-M   'P 1'
#
loop_
_entity.id
_entity.type
_entity.pdbx_description
1 polymer ?
#
loop_
_entity_poly.entity_id
_entity_poly.type
_entity_poly.pdbx_seq_one_letter_code
_entity_poly.pdbx_strand_id
1 'polypeptide(L)'
;GIFESIESGPSGAEELAFKFALNTINRNRTLLPNTTLTYDIQRINIFDSFEASRKACDQLSLGVAAIFGPSHSSSANAVQSICNALGVPHIQAKWKHQVSDNRDSYYVSLYPDFQSLSRAILDLVHFFKWRTVTVVYDDSTGLIRLQELIKAPSRFNIRLKIRQLPTETKDAKPLLKEMKKAKEFHVIFDCGHVMAAWILKQALAMGMMTEYYHYIFTT
;
A
#
# COMPACT_ATOMS: atom_id res chain seq x y z
N GLY A 1 -6.54 -18.61 -1.69
CA GLY A 1 -6.24 -17.26 -1.19
C GLY A 1 -5.62 -17.38 0.18
N ILE A 2 -4.54 -16.65 0.43
CA ILE A 2 -3.80 -16.66 1.71
C ILE A 2 -3.92 -15.27 2.31
N PHE A 3 -4.55 -15.17 3.48
CA PHE A 3 -4.84 -13.89 4.13
C PHE A 3 -4.25 -13.84 5.53
N GLU A 4 -3.70 -12.68 5.88
CA GLU A 4 -3.16 -12.46 7.21
C GLU A 4 -4.29 -12.09 8.17
N SER A 5 -4.25 -12.67 9.37
CA SER A 5 -5.20 -12.41 10.44
C SER A 5 -4.45 -12.23 11.74
N ILE A 6 -4.91 -11.28 12.55
CA ILE A 6 -4.60 -11.25 13.97
C ILE A 6 -5.61 -12.22 14.62
N GLU A 7 -5.12 -13.21 15.36
CA GLU A 7 -5.83 -14.36 15.97
C GLU A 7 -7.37 -14.31 16.03
N SER A 8 -8.03 -15.38 15.56
CA SER A 8 -9.45 -15.71 15.80
C SER A 8 -10.48 -14.59 15.59
N GLY A 9 -10.12 -13.54 14.85
CA GLY A 9 -11.02 -12.46 14.47
C GLY A 9 -11.93 -12.82 13.30
N PRO A 10 -12.98 -12.00 13.04
CA PRO A 10 -13.80 -12.13 11.84
C PRO A 10 -12.95 -11.98 10.57
N SER A 11 -13.43 -12.51 9.45
CA SER A 11 -12.74 -12.42 8.16
C SER A 11 -12.35 -10.98 7.84
N GLY A 12 -11.06 -10.75 7.54
CA GLY A 12 -10.55 -9.44 7.15
C GLY A 12 -11.20 -8.92 5.87
N ALA A 13 -11.12 -7.61 5.63
CA ALA A 13 -11.73 -6.97 4.46
C ALA A 13 -11.26 -7.58 3.13
N GLU A 14 -10.00 -8.00 3.05
CA GLU A 14 -9.41 -8.64 1.86
C GLU A 14 -10.02 -10.03 1.60
N GLU A 15 -10.17 -10.85 2.65
CA GLU A 15 -10.82 -12.16 2.56
C GLU A 15 -12.30 -12.01 2.17
N LEU A 16 -13.00 -11.03 2.74
CA LEU A 16 -14.40 -10.74 2.42
C LEU A 16 -14.56 -10.28 0.97
N ALA A 17 -13.71 -9.36 0.50
CA ALA A 17 -13.73 -8.89 -0.87
C ALA A 17 -13.45 -10.03 -1.86
N PHE A 18 -12.52 -10.93 -1.52
CA PHE A 18 -12.24 -12.13 -2.30
C PHE A 18 -13.46 -13.05 -2.41
N LYS A 19 -14.09 -13.41 -1.28
CA LYS A 19 -15.32 -14.24 -1.28
C LYS A 19 -16.45 -13.57 -2.06
N PHE A 20 -16.62 -12.26 -1.86
CA PHE A 20 -17.64 -11.47 -2.55
C PHE A 20 -17.44 -11.49 -4.07
N ALA A 21 -16.21 -11.32 -4.54
CA ALA A 21 -15.88 -11.35 -5.96
C ALA A 21 -16.24 -12.70 -6.60
N LEU A 22 -15.85 -13.83 -5.99
CA LEU A 22 -16.17 -15.15 -6.52
C LEU A 22 -17.67 -15.43 -6.54
N ASN A 23 -18.38 -15.07 -5.46
CA ASN A 23 -19.83 -15.20 -5.41
C ASN A 23 -20.54 -14.36 -6.48
N THR A 24 -20.01 -13.17 -6.75
CA THR A 24 -20.54 -12.26 -7.78
C THR A 24 -20.32 -12.84 -9.18
N ILE A 25 -19.12 -13.36 -9.46
CA ILE A 25 -18.80 -13.98 -10.74
C ILE A 25 -19.67 -15.21 -10.98
N ASN A 26 -19.74 -16.14 -10.02
CA ASN A 26 -20.53 -17.38 -10.16
C ASN A 26 -22.04 -17.12 -10.32
N ARG A 27 -22.56 -15.99 -9.81
CA ARG A 27 -23.97 -15.59 -10.00
C ARG A 27 -24.21 -14.91 -11.35
N ASN A 28 -23.16 -14.40 -12.00
CA ASN A 28 -23.27 -13.68 -13.26
C ASN A 28 -23.32 -14.66 -14.44
N ARG A 29 -24.51 -14.88 -15.01
CA ARG A 29 -24.71 -15.80 -16.15
C ARG A 29 -24.00 -15.39 -17.45
N THR A 30 -23.49 -14.15 -17.54
CA THR A 30 -22.75 -13.67 -18.73
C THR A 30 -21.26 -13.92 -18.64
N LEU A 31 -20.71 -14.05 -17.43
CA LEU A 31 -19.29 -14.21 -17.18
C LEU A 31 -19.02 -15.66 -16.77
N LEU A 32 -18.18 -16.37 -17.53
CA LEU A 32 -17.85 -17.78 -17.27
C LEU A 32 -19.10 -18.69 -17.14
N PRO A 33 -20.02 -18.71 -18.12
CA PRO A 33 -21.33 -19.37 -18.00
C PRO A 33 -21.26 -20.88 -17.73
N ASN A 34 -20.17 -21.54 -18.16
CA ASN A 34 -19.96 -22.97 -18.04
C ASN A 34 -18.87 -23.32 -17.01
N THR A 35 -18.48 -22.39 -16.15
CA THR A 35 -17.39 -22.60 -15.19
C THR A 35 -17.78 -22.06 -13.83
N THR A 36 -17.67 -22.91 -12.81
CA THR A 36 -17.88 -22.52 -11.42
C THR A 36 -16.53 -22.31 -10.76
N LEU A 37 -16.28 -21.10 -10.26
CA LEU A 37 -15.09 -20.81 -9.47
C LEU A 37 -15.26 -21.35 -8.05
N THR A 38 -14.32 -22.18 -7.61
CA THR A 38 -14.19 -22.61 -6.21
C THR A 38 -12.93 -22.00 -5.61
N TYR A 39 -12.79 -22.09 -4.29
CA TYR A 39 -11.64 -21.51 -3.60
C TYR A 39 -11.27 -22.28 -2.34
N ASP A 40 -10.00 -22.15 -1.97
CA ASP A 40 -9.48 -22.49 -0.65
C ASP A 40 -8.98 -21.22 0.05
N ILE A 41 -9.20 -21.12 1.37
CA ILE A 41 -8.78 -19.98 2.19
C ILE A 41 -7.87 -20.48 3.29
N GLN A 42 -6.65 -19.94 3.30
CA GLN A 42 -5.70 -20.15 4.38
C GLN A 42 -5.52 -18.83 5.13
N ARG A 43 -5.54 -18.91 6.46
CA ARG A 43 -5.23 -17.78 7.34
C ARG A 43 -3.89 -18.00 7.99
N ILE A 44 -3.09 -16.96 8.04
CA ILE A 44 -1.73 -16.97 8.59
C ILE A 44 -1.54 -15.78 9.54
N ASN A 45 -0.55 -15.87 10.41
CA ASN A 45 -0.14 -14.73 11.21
C ASN A 45 0.60 -13.68 10.37
N ILE A 46 0.46 -12.41 10.74
CA ILE A 46 1.26 -11.33 10.13
C ILE A 46 2.74 -11.59 10.44
N PHE A 47 3.62 -11.34 9.46
CA PHE A 47 5.07 -11.58 9.53
C PHE A 47 5.51 -13.04 9.53
N ASP A 48 4.60 -14.01 9.43
CA ASP A 48 4.95 -15.44 9.40
C ASP A 48 5.11 -15.97 7.96
N SER A 49 6.28 -15.68 7.37
CA SER A 49 6.62 -16.16 6.02
C SER A 49 6.78 -17.69 5.93
N PHE A 50 7.09 -18.36 7.03
CA PHE A 50 7.21 -19.81 7.06
C PHE A 50 5.84 -20.47 7.00
N GLU A 51 4.89 -19.99 7.80
CA GLU A 51 3.50 -20.43 7.71
C GLU A 51 2.91 -20.12 6.34
N ALA A 52 3.16 -18.93 5.78
CA ALA A 52 2.74 -18.57 4.42
C ALA A 52 3.23 -19.57 3.37
N SER A 53 4.50 -19.99 3.47
CA SER A 53 5.11 -20.97 2.57
C SER A 53 4.43 -22.33 2.65
N ARG A 54 4.20 -22.82 3.88
CA ARG A 54 3.52 -24.10 4.11
C ARG A 54 2.09 -24.08 3.55
N LYS A 55 1.34 -23.01 3.81
CA LYS A 55 -0.03 -22.84 3.32
C LYS A 55 -0.12 -22.71 1.81
N ALA A 56 0.88 -22.10 1.17
CA ALA A 56 0.99 -22.09 -0.29
C ALA A 56 1.21 -23.50 -0.84
N CYS A 57 2.13 -24.27 -0.26
CA CYS A 57 2.38 -25.66 -0.66
C CYS A 57 1.13 -26.55 -0.50
N ASP A 58 0.36 -26.37 0.58
CA ASP A 58 -0.92 -27.07 0.79
C ASP A 58 -1.92 -26.76 -0.34
N GLN A 59 -2.08 -25.48 -0.70
CA GLN A 59 -2.96 -25.06 -1.82
C GLN A 59 -2.47 -25.58 -3.18
N LEU A 60 -1.16 -25.61 -3.40
CA LEU A 60 -0.58 -26.14 -4.63
C LEU A 60 -0.78 -27.66 -4.74
N SER A 61 -0.65 -28.38 -3.63
CA SER A 61 -0.92 -29.82 -3.56
C SER A 61 -2.39 -30.16 -3.83
N LEU A 62 -3.30 -29.27 -3.46
CA LEU A 62 -4.73 -29.37 -3.80
C LEU A 62 -5.01 -29.15 -5.31
N GLY A 63 -4.13 -28.46 -6.03
CA GLY A 63 -4.27 -28.18 -7.46
C GLY A 63 -5.05 -26.88 -7.75
N VAL A 64 -4.54 -25.74 -7.27
CA VAL A 64 -5.13 -24.41 -7.56
C VAL A 64 -4.62 -23.81 -8.88
N ALA A 65 -5.48 -23.05 -9.57
CA ALA A 65 -5.14 -22.37 -10.82
C ALA A 65 -4.31 -21.08 -10.61
N ALA A 66 -4.44 -20.44 -9.44
CA ALA A 66 -3.72 -19.23 -9.07
C ALA A 66 -3.76 -19.04 -7.54
N ILE A 67 -2.81 -18.29 -7.01
CA ILE A 67 -2.77 -17.92 -5.59
C ILE A 67 -2.93 -16.41 -5.46
N PHE A 68 -3.99 -15.98 -4.78
CA PHE A 68 -4.08 -14.63 -4.22
C PHE A 68 -3.27 -14.61 -2.92
N GLY A 69 -2.15 -13.88 -2.95
CA GLY A 69 -1.16 -13.91 -1.88
C GLY A 69 -1.47 -12.99 -0.71
N PRO A 70 -0.70 -13.13 0.38
CA PRO A 70 -0.81 -12.30 1.57
C PRO A 70 -0.36 -10.86 1.30
N SER A 71 -0.69 -9.97 2.25
CA SER A 71 -0.51 -8.53 2.10
C SER A 71 0.87 -8.04 2.56
N HIS A 72 1.45 -8.66 3.60
CA HIS A 72 2.77 -8.28 4.09
C HIS A 72 3.87 -8.73 3.13
N SER A 73 4.85 -7.85 2.92
CA SER A 73 5.93 -8.05 1.95
C SER A 73 6.76 -9.33 2.19
N SER A 74 7.04 -9.68 3.45
CA SER A 74 7.82 -10.89 3.79
C SER A 74 7.07 -12.17 3.39
N SER A 75 5.80 -12.29 3.78
CA SER A 75 4.92 -13.40 3.43
C SER A 75 4.72 -13.49 1.93
N ALA A 76 4.49 -12.37 1.26
CA ALA A 76 4.27 -12.29 -0.18
C ALA A 76 5.51 -12.72 -0.99
N ASN A 77 6.72 -12.35 -0.54
CA ASN A 77 7.96 -12.77 -1.20
C ASN A 77 8.17 -14.29 -1.13
N ALA A 78 7.85 -14.92 0.00
CA ALA A 78 7.96 -16.37 0.14
C ALA A 78 6.98 -17.11 -0.78
N VAL A 79 5.71 -16.68 -0.80
CA VAL A 79 4.69 -17.22 -1.71
C VAL A 79 5.07 -17.00 -3.18
N GLN A 80 5.61 -15.82 -3.51
CA GLN A 80 6.06 -15.50 -4.87
C GLN A 80 7.16 -16.45 -5.36
N SER A 81 8.17 -16.71 -4.54
CA SER A 81 9.27 -17.60 -4.92
C SER A 81 8.78 -19.01 -5.24
N ILE A 82 7.85 -19.54 -4.43
CA ILE A 82 7.24 -20.87 -4.63
C ILE A 82 6.39 -20.88 -5.91
N CYS A 83 5.53 -19.87 -6.09
CA CYS A 83 4.69 -19.72 -7.27
C CYS A 83 5.52 -19.65 -8.56
N ASN A 84 6.66 -18.94 -8.53
CA ASN A 84 7.58 -18.85 -9.65
C ASN A 84 8.27 -20.18 -9.96
N ALA A 85 8.71 -20.91 -8.93
CA ALA A 85 9.32 -22.22 -9.10
C ALA A 85 8.36 -23.27 -9.70
N LEU A 86 7.06 -23.18 -9.38
CA LEU A 86 6.05 -24.17 -9.79
C LEU A 86 5.17 -23.72 -10.97
N GLY A 87 5.42 -22.53 -11.51
CA GLY A 87 4.67 -22.01 -12.66
C GLY A 87 3.21 -21.67 -12.38
N VAL A 88 2.88 -21.31 -11.14
CA VAL A 88 1.50 -20.94 -10.74
C VAL A 88 1.39 -19.44 -10.56
N PRO A 89 0.42 -18.74 -11.20
CA PRO A 89 0.27 -17.30 -11.06
C PRO A 89 0.03 -16.83 -9.62
N HIS A 90 0.86 -15.91 -9.16
CA HIS A 90 0.71 -15.21 -7.88
C HIS A 90 0.11 -13.81 -8.07
N ILE A 91 -1.08 -13.57 -7.51
CA ILE A 91 -1.79 -12.29 -7.61
C ILE A 91 -1.62 -11.51 -6.31
N GLN A 92 -1.15 -10.28 -6.42
CA GLN A 92 -0.88 -9.37 -5.30
C GLN A 92 -1.78 -8.15 -5.36
N ALA A 93 -2.30 -7.71 -4.20
CA ALA A 93 -3.18 -6.54 -4.08
C ALA A 93 -2.56 -5.40 -3.24
N LYS A 94 -1.38 -5.61 -2.67
CA LYS A 94 -0.62 -4.63 -1.90
C LYS A 94 0.74 -4.40 -2.52
N TRP A 95 1.26 -3.20 -2.32
CA TRP A 95 2.61 -2.91 -2.74
C TRP A 95 3.63 -3.66 -1.89
N LYS A 96 4.69 -4.10 -2.57
CA LYS A 96 5.95 -4.51 -1.95
C LYS A 96 7.11 -3.94 -2.77
N HIS A 97 8.24 -3.73 -2.11
CA HIS A 97 9.46 -3.35 -2.80
C HIS A 97 9.88 -4.46 -3.76
N GLN A 98 9.99 -4.13 -5.05
CA GLN A 98 10.52 -5.03 -6.06
C GLN A 98 12.03 -4.80 -6.18
N VAL A 99 12.81 -5.84 -5.91
CA VAL A 99 14.26 -5.80 -6.08
C VAL A 99 14.55 -5.91 -7.58
N SER A 100 15.41 -5.04 -8.10
CA SER A 100 15.69 -4.92 -9.55
C SER A 100 16.27 -6.19 -10.19
N ASP A 101 16.86 -7.09 -9.41
CA ASP A 101 17.40 -8.37 -9.88
C ASP A 101 16.37 -9.53 -9.85
N ASN A 102 15.12 -9.26 -9.47
CA ASN A 102 14.13 -10.32 -9.39
C ASN A 102 13.66 -10.75 -10.79
N ARG A 103 14.02 -11.97 -11.21
CA ARG A 103 13.63 -12.57 -12.50
C ARG A 103 12.32 -13.37 -12.42
N ASP A 104 11.57 -13.24 -11.33
CA ASP A 104 10.28 -13.90 -11.19
C ASP A 104 9.30 -13.44 -12.28
N SER A 105 8.64 -14.39 -12.93
CA SER A 105 7.71 -14.12 -14.04
C SER A 105 6.26 -14.53 -13.73
N TYR A 106 6.04 -15.39 -12.73
CA TYR A 106 4.71 -15.90 -12.38
C TYR A 106 4.01 -15.06 -11.30
N TYR A 107 3.98 -13.73 -11.48
CA TYR A 107 3.18 -12.87 -10.60
C TYR A 107 2.60 -11.66 -11.33
N VAL A 108 1.53 -11.11 -10.77
CA VAL A 108 0.96 -9.82 -11.17
C VAL A 108 0.57 -9.02 -9.93
N SER A 109 0.87 -7.73 -9.93
CA SER A 109 0.43 -6.78 -8.90
C SER A 109 -0.72 -5.95 -9.45
N LEU A 110 -1.84 -5.95 -8.74
CA LEU A 110 -2.97 -5.05 -8.98
C LEU A 110 -2.76 -3.68 -8.35
N TYR A 111 -1.73 -3.54 -7.50
CA TYR A 111 -1.42 -2.28 -6.84
C TYR A 111 -0.74 -1.32 -7.83
N PRO A 112 -1.16 -0.04 -7.89
CA PRO A 112 -0.56 0.93 -8.81
C PRO A 112 0.95 1.08 -8.60
N ASP A 113 1.69 1.20 -9.70
CA ASP A 113 3.12 1.46 -9.63
C ASP A 113 3.42 2.81 -8.96
N PHE A 114 4.30 2.81 -7.95
CA PHE A 114 4.62 4.03 -7.20
C PHE A 114 5.43 5.04 -7.99
N GLN A 115 6.18 4.61 -9.00
CA GLN A 115 6.87 5.57 -9.87
C GLN A 115 5.83 6.43 -10.63
N SER A 116 4.77 5.78 -11.12
CA SER A 116 3.65 6.43 -11.79
C SER A 116 2.86 7.33 -10.84
N LEU A 117 2.55 6.85 -9.62
CA LEU A 117 1.88 7.68 -8.61
C LEU A 117 2.72 8.91 -8.22
N SER A 118 4.02 8.74 -7.99
CA SER A 118 4.90 9.86 -7.63
C SER A 118 5.02 10.90 -8.75
N ARG A 119 5.03 10.47 -10.02
CA ARG A 119 4.99 11.39 -11.16
C ARG A 119 3.67 12.17 -11.21
N ALA A 120 2.53 11.49 -10.99
CA ALA A 120 1.24 12.16 -10.94
C ALA A 120 1.17 13.20 -9.80
N ILE A 121 1.74 12.90 -8.63
CA ILE A 121 1.84 13.86 -7.53
C ILE A 121 2.73 15.05 -7.92
N LEU A 122 3.85 14.79 -8.58
CA LEU A 122 4.74 15.85 -9.08
C LEU A 122 4.04 16.73 -10.12
N ASP A 123 3.22 16.15 -10.99
CA ASP A 123 2.40 16.91 -11.95
C ASP A 123 1.40 17.83 -11.23
N LEU A 124 0.80 17.37 -10.12
CA LEU A 124 -0.05 18.24 -9.27
C LEU A 124 0.76 19.38 -8.64
N VAL A 125 1.94 19.09 -8.10
CA VAL A 125 2.86 20.10 -7.54
C VAL A 125 3.21 21.16 -8.58
N HIS A 126 3.43 20.75 -9.83
CA HIS A 126 3.67 21.66 -10.96
C HIS A 126 2.43 22.45 -11.36
N PHE A 127 1.27 21.79 -11.47
CA PHE A 127 0.00 22.42 -11.78
C PHE A 127 -0.33 23.55 -10.79
N PHE A 128 -0.14 23.30 -9.49
CA PHE A 128 -0.33 24.30 -8.44
C PHE A 128 0.85 25.28 -8.29
N LYS A 129 1.91 25.14 -9.09
CA LYS A 129 3.10 26.02 -9.10
C LYS A 129 3.78 26.13 -7.72
N TRP A 130 3.81 25.04 -6.97
CA TRP A 130 4.45 25.01 -5.66
C TRP A 130 5.98 25.12 -5.79
N ARG A 131 6.59 26.11 -5.14
CA ARG A 131 8.06 26.27 -5.08
C ARG A 131 8.69 25.66 -3.83
N THR A 132 7.89 25.36 -2.83
CA THR A 132 8.35 24.76 -1.57
C THR A 132 7.29 23.78 -1.10
N VAL A 133 7.72 22.56 -0.83
CA VAL A 133 6.85 21.42 -0.50
C VAL A 133 7.42 20.70 0.71
N THR A 134 6.56 20.35 1.65
CA THR A 134 6.91 19.45 2.76
C THR A 134 6.30 18.08 2.49
N VAL A 135 7.10 17.03 2.46
CA VAL A 135 6.64 15.64 2.43
C VAL A 135 6.72 15.08 3.84
N VAL A 136 5.59 14.56 4.32
CA VAL A 136 5.43 13.93 5.63
C VAL A 136 5.07 12.47 5.39
N TYR A 137 5.89 11.54 5.86
CA TYR A 137 5.70 10.10 5.65
C TYR A 137 5.59 9.32 6.95
N ASP A 138 4.90 8.17 6.92
CA ASP A 138 4.62 7.31 8.08
C ASP A 138 5.79 6.37 8.39
N ASP A 139 6.22 5.57 7.41
CA ASP A 139 7.15 4.47 7.61
C ASP A 139 8.37 4.53 6.68
N SER A 140 9.38 3.71 6.96
CA SER A 140 10.62 3.67 6.16
C SER A 140 10.37 3.33 4.69
N THR A 141 9.27 2.63 4.38
CA THR A 141 8.91 2.31 2.99
C THR A 141 8.37 3.52 2.22
N GLY A 142 7.83 4.54 2.90
CA GLY A 142 7.38 5.79 2.30
C GLY A 142 8.47 6.53 1.51
N LEU A 143 9.72 6.51 1.98
CA LEU A 143 10.84 7.10 1.24
C LEU A 143 11.09 6.43 -0.12
N ILE A 144 10.84 5.11 -0.21
CA ILE A 144 10.96 4.36 -1.45
C ILE A 144 9.79 4.73 -2.38
N ARG A 145 8.57 4.81 -1.84
CA ARG A 145 7.38 5.20 -2.61
C ARG A 145 7.54 6.59 -3.23
N LEU A 146 8.13 7.51 -2.48
CA LEU A 146 8.25 8.94 -2.81
C LEU A 146 9.57 9.29 -3.51
N GLN A 147 10.31 8.30 -4.01
CA GLN A 147 11.66 8.51 -4.54
C GLN A 147 11.72 9.52 -5.70
N GLU A 148 10.73 9.52 -6.60
CA GLU A 148 10.69 10.49 -7.72
C GLU A 148 10.44 11.93 -7.22
N LEU A 149 9.62 12.10 -6.17
CA LEU A 149 9.42 13.40 -5.52
C LEU A 149 10.69 13.88 -4.80
N ILE A 150 11.42 12.96 -4.14
CA ILE A 150 12.69 13.28 -3.47
C ILE A 150 13.77 13.68 -4.48
N LYS A 151 13.75 13.10 -5.68
CA LYS A 151 14.66 13.48 -6.78
C LYS A 151 14.24 14.77 -7.49
N ALA A 152 12.98 15.22 -7.33
CA ALA A 152 12.45 16.37 -8.05
C ALA A 152 13.28 17.67 -7.90
N PRO A 153 13.83 18.05 -6.73
CA PRO A 153 14.66 19.25 -6.59
C PRO A 153 15.90 19.30 -7.48
N SER A 154 16.41 18.14 -7.92
CA SER A 154 17.56 18.07 -8.83
C SER A 154 17.19 18.42 -10.29
N ARG A 155 15.91 18.30 -10.64
CA ARG A 155 15.38 18.50 -12.00
C ARG A 155 14.50 19.75 -12.12
N PHE A 156 13.90 20.16 -11.01
CA PHE A 156 12.91 21.23 -10.95
C PHE A 156 13.27 22.22 -9.85
N ASN A 157 12.88 23.49 -10.04
CA ASN A 157 13.12 24.55 -9.05
C ASN A 157 12.12 24.47 -7.87
N ILE A 158 12.16 23.35 -7.15
CA ILE A 158 11.29 23.02 -6.01
C ILE A 158 12.18 22.78 -4.80
N ARG A 159 11.88 23.45 -3.67
CA ARG A 159 12.52 23.17 -2.39
C ARG A 159 11.73 22.12 -1.63
N LEU A 160 12.34 20.99 -1.33
CA LEU A 160 11.72 19.90 -0.61
C LEU A 160 12.17 19.88 0.85
N LYS A 161 11.21 19.72 1.76
CA LYS A 161 11.44 19.37 3.16
C LYS A 161 10.88 17.98 3.42
N ILE A 162 11.60 17.17 4.18
CA ILE A 162 11.20 15.79 4.50
C ILE A 162 11.02 15.70 6.00
N ARG A 163 9.88 15.16 6.43
CA ARG A 163 9.50 14.96 7.83
C ARG A 163 8.91 13.57 8.01
N GLN A 164 9.18 12.94 9.15
CA GLN A 164 8.59 11.64 9.49
C GLN A 164 7.51 11.84 10.57
N LEU A 165 6.41 11.08 10.46
CA LEU A 165 5.42 10.99 11.53
C LEU A 165 5.99 10.23 12.74
N PRO A 166 5.50 10.48 13.96
CA PRO A 166 5.95 9.75 15.12
C PRO A 166 5.57 8.27 15.00
N THR A 167 6.55 7.38 15.15
CA THR A 167 6.35 5.92 15.01
C THR A 167 5.69 5.29 16.24
N GLU A 168 5.94 5.86 17.42
CA GLU A 168 5.50 5.30 18.72
C GLU A 168 4.15 5.86 19.20
N THR A 169 3.72 6.99 18.64
CA THR A 169 2.53 7.71 19.11
C THR A 169 1.72 8.26 17.95
N LYS A 170 0.40 8.30 18.13
CA LYS A 170 -0.50 8.98 17.17
C LYS A 170 -0.49 10.49 17.34
N ASP A 171 0.25 11.02 18.31
CA ASP A 171 0.31 12.47 18.57
C ASP A 171 1.32 13.17 17.65
N ALA A 172 0.83 13.64 16.50
CA ALA A 172 1.57 14.44 15.53
C ALA A 172 1.59 15.93 15.88
N LYS A 173 0.97 16.39 16.98
CA LYS A 173 0.93 17.80 17.36
C LYS A 173 2.30 18.46 17.49
N PRO A 174 3.34 17.82 18.06
CA PRO A 174 4.68 18.43 18.11
C PRO A 174 5.21 18.75 16.71
N LEU A 175 5.08 17.80 15.77
CA LEU A 175 5.50 17.95 14.38
C LEU A 175 4.71 19.06 13.67
N LEU A 176 3.38 19.05 13.83
CA LEU A 176 2.50 20.07 13.27
C LEU A 176 2.82 21.47 13.82
N LYS A 177 3.23 21.57 15.08
CA LYS A 177 3.63 22.84 15.72
C LYS A 177 4.89 23.40 15.07
N GLU A 178 5.86 22.54 14.82
CA GLU A 178 7.08 22.92 14.10
C GLU A 178 6.78 23.36 12.67
N MET A 179 5.95 22.59 11.95
CA MET A 179 5.54 22.92 10.58
C MET A 179 4.84 24.28 10.51
N LYS A 180 3.92 24.54 11.46
CA LYS A 180 3.24 25.84 11.60
C LYS A 180 4.24 26.97 11.86
N LYS A 181 5.19 26.79 12.78
CA LYS A 181 6.24 27.77 13.07
C LYS A 181 7.14 28.03 11.86
N ALA A 182 7.44 26.97 11.10
CA ALA A 182 8.24 27.03 9.89
C ALA A 182 7.47 27.51 8.65
N LYS A 183 6.19 27.86 8.79
CA LYS A 183 5.29 28.33 7.72
C LYS A 183 5.22 27.34 6.55
N GLU A 184 5.08 26.06 6.86
CA GLU A 184 4.97 24.98 5.89
C GLU A 184 3.51 24.79 5.46
N PHE A 185 3.14 25.47 4.37
CA PHE A 185 1.76 25.57 3.90
C PHE A 185 1.37 24.51 2.86
N HIS A 186 2.32 24.04 2.07
CA HIS A 186 2.11 23.03 1.04
C HIS A 186 2.68 21.70 1.50
N VAL A 187 1.81 20.75 1.85
CA VAL A 187 2.22 19.50 2.49
C VAL A 187 1.64 18.30 1.75
N ILE A 188 2.48 17.30 1.53
CA ILE A 188 2.10 15.97 1.04
C ILE A 188 2.19 15.01 2.22
N PHE A 189 1.09 14.34 2.56
CA PHE A 189 1.04 13.31 3.58
C PHE A 189 0.98 11.92 2.93
N ASP A 190 1.99 11.09 3.18
CA ASP A 190 2.09 9.67 2.80
C ASP A 190 1.91 8.81 4.05
N CYS A 191 0.65 8.45 4.31
CA CYS A 191 0.28 7.69 5.50
C CYS A 191 -1.06 6.97 5.30
N GLY A 192 -1.28 5.90 6.05
CA GLY A 192 -2.56 5.18 5.99
C GLY A 192 -3.76 6.05 6.35
N HIS A 193 -4.93 5.74 5.79
CA HIS A 193 -6.17 6.51 5.96
C HIS A 193 -6.57 6.75 7.43
N VAL A 194 -6.27 5.80 8.33
CA VAL A 194 -6.50 5.97 9.78
C VAL A 194 -5.61 7.08 10.35
N MET A 195 -4.34 7.12 9.95
CA MET A 195 -3.40 8.16 10.39
C MET A 195 -3.75 9.50 9.78
N ALA A 196 -4.13 9.55 8.50
CA ALA A 196 -4.61 10.76 7.84
C ALA A 196 -5.80 11.39 8.58
N ALA A 197 -6.78 10.57 9.01
CA ALA A 197 -7.90 11.05 9.82
C ALA A 197 -7.46 11.64 11.18
N TRP A 198 -6.45 11.05 11.83
CA TRP A 198 -5.86 11.60 13.05
C TRP A 198 -5.13 12.92 12.81
N ILE A 199 -4.34 13.01 11.75
CA ILE A 199 -3.63 14.22 11.33
C ILE A 199 -4.63 15.34 11.07
N LEU A 200 -5.72 15.09 10.34
CA LEU A 200 -6.75 16.09 10.07
C LEU A 200 -7.40 16.62 11.35
N LYS A 201 -7.73 15.74 12.31
CA LYS A 201 -8.27 16.15 13.62
C LYS A 201 -7.28 17.03 14.39
N GLN A 202 -6.00 16.69 14.38
CA GLN A 202 -4.97 17.46 15.08
C GLN A 202 -4.65 18.78 14.37
N ALA A 203 -4.57 18.78 13.04
CA ALA A 203 -4.41 19.99 12.23
C ALA A 203 -5.55 20.98 12.49
N LEU A 204 -6.80 20.50 12.60
CA LEU A 204 -7.95 21.33 12.98
C LEU A 204 -7.75 21.95 14.37
N ALA A 205 -7.43 21.14 15.39
CA ALA A 205 -7.19 21.62 16.76
C ALA A 205 -6.03 22.63 16.85
N MET A 206 -5.08 22.56 15.92
CA MET A 206 -3.92 23.45 15.85
C MET A 206 -4.14 24.68 14.96
N GLY A 207 -5.34 24.86 14.39
CA GLY A 207 -5.65 25.97 13.49
C GLY A 207 -4.81 25.93 12.21
N MET A 208 -4.59 24.73 11.67
CA MET A 208 -3.91 24.48 10.40
C MET A 208 -4.90 24.04 9.30
N MET A 209 -6.19 24.22 9.51
CA MET A 209 -7.26 23.99 8.52
C MET A 209 -7.79 25.35 8.06
N THR A 210 -6.95 26.11 7.37
CA THR A 210 -7.26 27.45 6.86
C THR A 210 -6.95 27.53 5.38
N GLU A 211 -7.40 28.59 4.72
CA GLU A 211 -7.18 28.87 3.29
C GLU A 211 -5.70 28.93 2.88
N TYR A 212 -4.79 29.14 3.84
CA TYR A 212 -3.35 29.16 3.59
C TYR A 212 -2.76 27.77 3.40
N TYR A 213 -3.37 26.73 3.96
CA TYR A 213 -2.84 25.37 3.90
C TYR A 213 -3.43 24.61 2.73
N HIS A 214 -2.56 23.93 1.99
CA HIS A 214 -2.95 23.06 0.90
C HIS A 214 -2.28 21.69 1.12
N TYR A 215 -3.12 20.68 1.33
CA TYR A 215 -2.71 19.32 1.63
C TYR A 215 -3.01 18.38 0.47
N ILE A 216 -2.04 17.55 0.12
CA ILE A 216 -2.21 16.38 -0.74
C ILE A 216 -2.08 15.15 0.16
N PHE A 217 -3.06 14.25 0.12
CA PHE A 217 -3.03 12.98 0.85
C PHE A 217 -2.78 11.82 -0.10
N THR A 218 -1.91 10.91 0.31
CA THR A 218 -1.53 9.69 -0.39
C THR A 218 -1.68 8.49 0.57
N THR A 219 -1.78 7.28 0.00
CA THR A 219 -2.23 6.06 0.71
C THR A 219 -1.12 5.10 1.04
#